data_AF-A0A0R3MNS0-F1
#
_entry.id   AF-A0A0R3MNS0-F1
#
_cell.length_a   1.000
_cell.length_b   1.000
_cell.length_c   1.000
_cell.angle_alpha   90.00
_cell.angle_beta   90.00
_cell.angle_gamma   90.00
#
_symmetry.space_group_name_H-M   'P 1'
#
loop_
_entity.id
_entity.type
_entity.pdbx_description
1 polymer ?
#
loop_
_entity_poly.entity_id
_entity_poly.type
_entity_poly.pdbx_seq_one_letter_code
_entity_poly.pdbx_strand_id
1 'polypeptide(L)'
;MNALVSIDVATLTPATVFAPGGMEGIISKLEAEVRAIDRDISTPEGRDAVKSLAYKVARSKTALDDMGKELVADIKKKAGAVDADRKLARDRLDALKEEVRGPLTAWEDAEAARVEGAERALVFIVTAARCEATPTAEQIGNRIQSVRDVLADHDWQEFRERADAAAADVVPVLERMLAETIQRDADAAELAELRRLKAEREEADRLAAAAEQARQEAEQRAAREAEQAAQAAERERQRQEQAARDQEAAVARAIEQERQKAEREKAAAIEAERRRQEEEAARVAAILAAEKAAAEKRAASVRRRAKVHTEIRAALTCEMIAPHIVDRIIDAIASGDVPHVSITY
;
A
#
# COMPACT_ATOMS: atom_id res chain seq x y z
N MET A 1 -86.17 -108.06 4.71
CA MET A 1 -85.65 -107.72 3.37
C MET A 1 -86.59 -106.71 2.74
N ASN A 2 -86.21 -105.42 2.80
CA ASN A 2 -87.02 -104.29 2.31
C ASN A 2 -86.71 -104.06 0.82
N ALA A 3 -87.32 -104.84 -0.07
CA ALA A 3 -87.29 -104.56 -1.50
C ALA A 3 -88.15 -103.31 -1.78
N LEU A 4 -87.47 -102.18 -1.94
CA LEU A 4 -87.98 -101.04 -2.71
C LEU A 4 -88.18 -101.56 -4.14
N VAL A 5 -89.29 -101.19 -4.79
CA VAL A 5 -89.75 -101.70 -6.11
C VAL A 5 -88.58 -102.26 -6.95
N SER A 6 -88.35 -103.58 -6.88
CA SER A 6 -87.36 -104.43 -7.58
C SER A 6 -85.89 -103.96 -7.72
N ILE A 7 -85.57 -102.69 -7.46
CA ILE A 7 -84.21 -102.15 -7.41
C ILE A 7 -83.67 -102.43 -6.02
N ASP A 8 -82.85 -103.48 -5.93
CA ASP A 8 -82.05 -103.73 -4.76
C ASP A 8 -80.96 -102.66 -4.66
N VAL A 9 -81.26 -101.60 -3.93
CA VAL A 9 -80.34 -100.51 -3.62
C VAL A 9 -79.02 -101.02 -3.03
N ALA A 10 -79.00 -102.20 -2.39
CA ALA A 10 -77.78 -102.81 -1.87
C ALA A 10 -76.81 -103.31 -2.97
N THR A 11 -77.28 -103.44 -4.22
CA THR A 11 -76.46 -103.85 -5.38
C THR A 11 -75.97 -102.68 -6.22
N LEU A 12 -76.47 -101.47 -5.95
CA LEU A 12 -76.07 -100.26 -6.67
C LEU A 12 -74.77 -99.69 -6.11
N THR A 13 -73.87 -99.27 -6.99
CA THR A 13 -72.65 -98.54 -6.61
C THR A 13 -72.66 -97.13 -7.16
N PRO A 14 -72.01 -96.16 -6.49
CA PRO A 14 -71.90 -94.80 -7.02
C PRO A 14 -71.29 -94.77 -8.43
N ALA A 15 -70.30 -95.63 -8.69
CA ALA A 15 -69.64 -95.73 -10.00
C ALA A 15 -70.62 -96.11 -11.13
N THR A 16 -71.57 -97.01 -10.87
CA THR A 16 -72.57 -97.44 -11.86
C THR A 16 -73.73 -96.46 -12.00
N VAL A 17 -74.17 -95.85 -10.88
CA VAL A 17 -75.30 -94.92 -10.86
C VAL A 17 -74.96 -93.60 -11.55
N PHE A 18 -73.76 -93.07 -11.32
CA PHE A 18 -73.32 -91.77 -11.83
C PHE A 18 -72.43 -91.87 -13.09
N ALA A 19 -72.31 -93.07 -13.69
CA ALA A 19 -71.76 -93.21 -15.03
C ALA A 19 -72.67 -92.52 -16.07
N PRO A 20 -72.13 -92.13 -17.24
CA PRO A 20 -72.94 -91.59 -18.33
C PRO A 20 -74.14 -92.50 -18.67
N GLY A 21 -75.36 -91.98 -18.53
CA GLY A 21 -76.61 -92.72 -18.77
C GLY A 21 -77.02 -93.74 -17.69
N GLY A 22 -76.21 -93.94 -16.63
CA GLY A 22 -76.49 -94.90 -15.55
C GLY A 22 -77.77 -94.57 -14.78
N MET A 23 -77.89 -93.31 -14.33
CA MET A 23 -79.07 -92.80 -13.63
C MET A 23 -80.34 -92.95 -14.47
N GLU A 24 -80.27 -92.56 -15.74
CA GLU A 24 -81.40 -92.65 -16.68
C GLU A 24 -81.86 -94.10 -16.86
N GLY A 25 -80.92 -95.03 -17.01
CA GLY A 25 -81.23 -96.47 -17.13
C GLY A 25 -81.87 -97.05 -15.86
N ILE A 26 -81.48 -96.58 -14.68
CA ILE A 26 -82.07 -97.01 -13.39
C ILE A 26 -83.48 -96.44 -13.24
N ILE A 27 -83.67 -95.14 -13.51
CA ILE A 27 -84.98 -94.49 -13.43
C ILE A 27 -85.95 -95.13 -14.43
N SER A 28 -85.52 -95.33 -15.68
CA SER A 28 -86.35 -95.97 -16.72
C SER A 28 -86.84 -97.37 -16.32
N LYS A 29 -85.97 -98.18 -15.69
CA LYS A 29 -86.36 -99.50 -15.15
C LYS A 29 -87.36 -99.38 -14.01
N LEU A 30 -87.10 -98.49 -13.05
CA LEU A 30 -88.00 -98.21 -11.93
C LEU A 30 -89.38 -97.79 -12.44
N GLU A 31 -89.44 -96.88 -13.41
CA GLU A 31 -90.69 -96.42 -14.01
C GLU A 31 -91.46 -97.55 -14.68
N ALA A 32 -90.78 -98.38 -15.47
CA ALA A 32 -91.41 -99.52 -16.15
C ALA A 32 -92.02 -100.51 -15.15
N GLU A 33 -91.28 -100.86 -14.10
CA GLU A 33 -91.74 -101.76 -13.03
C GLU A 33 -92.91 -101.18 -12.25
N VAL A 34 -92.82 -99.90 -11.85
CA VAL A 34 -93.89 -99.21 -11.14
C VAL A 34 -95.17 -99.18 -11.99
N ARG A 35 -95.07 -98.89 -13.30
CA ARG A 35 -96.20 -98.82 -14.24
C ARG A 35 -96.85 -100.18 -14.52
N ALA A 36 -96.13 -101.28 -14.40
CA ALA A 36 -96.63 -102.64 -14.65
C ALA A 36 -97.51 -103.22 -13.52
N ILE A 37 -97.47 -102.64 -12.33
CA ILE A 37 -98.27 -103.09 -11.17
C ILE A 37 -99.72 -102.61 -11.34
N ASP A 38 -100.69 -103.54 -11.28
CA ASP A 38 -102.12 -103.23 -11.32
C ASP A 38 -102.58 -102.48 -10.05
N ARG A 39 -103.51 -101.54 -10.20
CA ARG A 39 -103.89 -100.56 -9.17
C ARG A 39 -105.40 -100.43 -9.09
N ASP A 40 -106.04 -101.44 -8.56
CA ASP A 40 -107.46 -101.35 -8.26
C ASP A 40 -107.72 -100.41 -7.06
N ILE A 41 -108.03 -99.15 -7.34
CA ILE A 41 -108.34 -98.15 -6.31
C ILE A 41 -109.75 -98.30 -5.72
N SER A 42 -110.58 -99.19 -6.26
CA SER A 42 -111.95 -99.39 -5.79
C SER A 42 -111.98 -100.08 -4.42
N THR A 43 -110.94 -100.85 -4.08
CA THR A 43 -110.79 -101.55 -2.79
C THR A 43 -109.90 -100.77 -1.79
N PRO A 44 -110.17 -100.87 -0.48
CA PRO A 44 -109.25 -100.36 0.55
C PRO A 44 -107.82 -100.90 0.41
N GLU A 45 -107.70 -102.19 0.13
CA GLU A 45 -106.42 -102.91 -0.01
C GLU A 45 -105.60 -102.37 -1.19
N GLY A 46 -106.23 -102.12 -2.35
CA GLY A 46 -105.54 -101.56 -3.50
C GLY A 46 -105.12 -100.10 -3.30
N ARG A 47 -105.89 -99.28 -2.57
CA ARG A 47 -105.45 -97.93 -2.18
C ARG A 47 -104.23 -97.96 -1.24
N ASP A 48 -104.18 -98.90 -0.31
CA ASP A 48 -103.02 -99.06 0.58
C ASP A 48 -101.80 -99.62 -0.15
N ALA A 49 -101.99 -100.50 -1.15
CA ALA A 49 -100.93 -100.94 -2.05
C ALA A 49 -100.34 -99.77 -2.85
N VAL A 50 -101.16 -98.84 -3.35
CA VAL A 50 -100.69 -97.62 -4.04
C VAL A 50 -99.88 -96.71 -3.11
N LYS A 51 -100.32 -96.50 -1.86
CA LYS A 51 -99.54 -95.72 -0.86
C LYS A 51 -98.18 -96.38 -0.58
N SER A 52 -98.15 -97.70 -0.42
CA SER A 52 -96.93 -98.47 -0.21
C SER A 52 -95.98 -98.35 -1.41
N LEU A 53 -96.51 -98.42 -2.63
CA LEU A 53 -95.74 -98.24 -3.86
C LEU A 53 -95.12 -96.84 -3.95
N ALA A 54 -95.92 -95.79 -3.69
CA ALA A 54 -95.44 -94.41 -3.67
C ALA A 54 -94.35 -94.18 -2.60
N TYR A 55 -94.52 -94.74 -1.40
CA TYR A 55 -93.50 -94.68 -0.35
C TYR A 55 -92.19 -95.38 -0.77
N LYS A 56 -92.28 -96.51 -1.47
CA LYS A 56 -91.08 -97.20 -2.00
C LYS A 56 -90.37 -96.34 -3.06
N VAL A 57 -91.10 -95.70 -3.98
CA VAL A 57 -90.51 -94.78 -4.97
C VAL A 57 -89.81 -93.60 -4.27
N ALA A 58 -90.45 -92.99 -3.28
CA ALA A 58 -89.85 -91.91 -2.49
C ALA A 58 -88.55 -92.34 -1.80
N ARG A 59 -88.51 -93.55 -1.24
CA ARG A 59 -87.30 -94.11 -0.65
C ARG A 59 -86.19 -94.39 -1.66
N SER A 60 -86.51 -94.90 -2.85
CA SER A 60 -85.52 -95.10 -3.92
C SER A 60 -84.91 -93.77 -4.37
N LYS A 61 -85.72 -92.72 -4.49
CA LYS A 61 -85.24 -91.36 -4.78
C LYS A 61 -84.25 -90.87 -3.71
N THR A 62 -84.62 -90.95 -2.44
CA THR A 62 -83.75 -90.54 -1.33
C THR A 62 -82.45 -91.33 -1.33
N ALA A 63 -82.49 -92.65 -1.52
CA ALA A 63 -81.29 -93.46 -1.56
C ALA A 63 -80.33 -93.10 -2.71
N LEU A 64 -80.86 -92.79 -3.90
CA LEU A 64 -80.05 -92.35 -5.04
C LEU A 64 -79.44 -90.94 -4.82
N ASP A 65 -80.20 -90.02 -4.22
CA ASP A 65 -79.72 -88.67 -3.87
C ASP A 65 -78.62 -88.72 -2.79
N ASP A 66 -78.83 -89.49 -1.73
CA ASP A 66 -77.87 -89.66 -0.64
C ASP A 66 -76.56 -90.28 -1.15
N MET A 67 -76.63 -91.25 -2.06
CA MET A 67 -75.45 -91.85 -2.70
C MET A 67 -74.62 -90.82 -3.49
N GLY A 68 -75.27 -89.87 -4.17
CA GLY A 68 -74.58 -88.79 -4.88
C GLY A 68 -73.94 -87.78 -3.93
N LYS A 69 -74.62 -87.44 -2.84
CA LYS A 69 -74.09 -86.57 -1.79
C LYS A 69 -72.86 -87.17 -1.13
N GLU A 70 -72.90 -88.46 -0.77
CA GLU A 70 -71.78 -89.18 -0.17
C GLU A 70 -70.57 -89.25 -1.13
N LEU A 71 -70.81 -89.58 -2.41
CA LEU A 71 -69.74 -89.60 -3.43
C LEU A 71 -69.06 -88.23 -3.57
N VAL A 72 -69.85 -87.16 -3.67
CA VAL A 72 -69.31 -85.80 -3.80
C VAL A 72 -68.61 -85.35 -2.51
N ALA A 73 -69.12 -85.73 -1.33
CA ALA A 73 -68.46 -85.45 -0.06
C ALA A 73 -67.07 -86.10 0.00
N ASP A 74 -66.96 -87.37 -0.39
CA ASP A 74 -65.68 -88.09 -0.46
C ASP A 74 -64.72 -87.50 -1.50
N ILE A 75 -65.23 -87.10 -2.67
CA ILE A 75 -64.44 -86.42 -3.70
C ILE A 75 -63.89 -85.09 -3.16
N LYS A 76 -64.74 -84.26 -2.54
CA LYS A 76 -64.32 -82.98 -1.96
C LYS A 76 -63.29 -83.17 -0.85
N LYS A 77 -63.46 -84.20 -0.02
CA LYS A 77 -62.49 -84.54 1.03
C LYS A 77 -61.13 -84.94 0.45
N LYS A 78 -61.11 -85.79 -0.58
CA LYS A 78 -59.88 -86.19 -1.28
C LYS A 78 -59.22 -85.00 -1.99
N ALA A 79 -60.00 -84.18 -2.70
CA ALA A 79 -59.50 -82.98 -3.36
C ALA A 79 -58.89 -81.99 -2.36
N GLY A 80 -59.57 -81.74 -1.24
CA GLY A 80 -59.07 -80.87 -0.18
C GLY A 80 -57.77 -81.39 0.46
N ALA A 81 -57.64 -82.71 0.67
CA ALA A 81 -56.41 -83.31 1.16
C ALA A 81 -55.25 -83.14 0.16
N VAL A 82 -55.50 -83.38 -1.13
CA VAL A 82 -54.51 -83.16 -2.19
C VAL A 82 -54.07 -81.70 -2.26
N ASP A 83 -55.01 -80.74 -2.18
CA ASP A 83 -54.65 -79.32 -2.20
C ASP A 83 -53.87 -78.88 -0.95
N ALA A 84 -54.18 -79.44 0.22
CA ALA A 84 -53.40 -79.21 1.44
C ALA A 84 -51.97 -79.75 1.30
N ASP A 85 -51.80 -80.97 0.79
CA ASP A 85 -50.47 -81.56 0.56
C ASP A 85 -49.68 -80.80 -0.50
N ARG A 86 -50.33 -80.35 -1.58
CA ARG A 86 -49.72 -79.49 -2.61
C ARG A 86 -49.23 -78.17 -2.03
N LYS A 87 -50.02 -77.56 -1.13
CA LYS A 87 -49.62 -76.35 -0.43
C LYS A 87 -48.44 -76.61 0.50
N LEU A 88 -48.51 -77.67 1.30
CA LEU A 88 -47.42 -78.08 2.19
C LEU A 88 -46.11 -78.30 1.42
N ALA A 89 -46.18 -78.99 0.28
CA ALA A 89 -45.03 -79.23 -0.57
C ALA A 89 -44.43 -77.93 -1.10
N ARG A 90 -45.27 -77.02 -1.64
CA ARG A 90 -44.80 -75.72 -2.13
C ARG A 90 -44.12 -74.92 -1.02
N ASP A 91 -44.82 -74.71 0.09
CA ASP A 91 -44.36 -73.84 1.17
C ASP A 91 -43.06 -74.40 1.80
N ARG A 92 -42.94 -75.73 1.99
CA ARG A 92 -41.72 -76.35 2.54
C ARG A 92 -40.56 -76.38 1.55
N LEU A 93 -40.81 -76.67 0.28
CA LEU A 93 -39.75 -76.72 -0.72
C LEU A 93 -39.24 -75.32 -1.07
N ASP A 94 -40.10 -74.30 -1.09
CA ASP A 94 -39.69 -72.91 -1.24
C ASP A 94 -38.83 -72.47 -0.05
N ALA A 95 -39.24 -72.76 1.19
CA ALA A 95 -38.44 -72.48 2.37
C ALA A 95 -37.07 -73.20 2.36
N LEU A 96 -37.05 -74.49 1.99
CA LEU A 96 -35.80 -75.26 1.89
C LEU A 96 -34.88 -74.71 0.78
N LYS A 97 -35.45 -74.24 -0.33
CA LYS A 97 -34.67 -73.61 -1.41
C LYS A 97 -33.95 -72.37 -0.90
N GLU A 98 -34.64 -71.50 -0.16
CA GLU A 98 -34.06 -70.29 0.41
C GLU A 98 -33.04 -70.61 1.51
N GLU A 99 -33.32 -71.59 2.37
CA GLU A 99 -32.37 -72.06 3.40
C GLU A 99 -31.06 -72.58 2.78
N VAL A 100 -31.17 -73.42 1.75
CA VAL A 100 -30.00 -73.98 1.05
C VAL A 100 -29.22 -72.90 0.29
N ARG A 101 -29.92 -71.92 -0.30
CA ARG A 101 -29.29 -70.84 -1.08
C ARG A 101 -28.71 -69.72 -0.20
N GLY A 102 -29.27 -69.50 0.98
CA GLY A 102 -28.94 -68.39 1.89
C GLY A 102 -27.44 -68.23 2.16
N PRO A 103 -26.70 -69.29 2.54
CA PRO A 103 -25.26 -69.19 2.77
C PRO A 103 -24.46 -68.72 1.55
N LEU A 104 -24.82 -69.18 0.35
CA LEU A 104 -24.16 -68.74 -0.89
C LEU A 104 -24.48 -67.27 -1.17
N THR A 105 -25.73 -66.82 -0.94
CA THR A 105 -26.11 -65.41 -1.13
C THR A 105 -25.34 -64.52 -0.18
N ALA A 106 -25.25 -64.89 1.10
CA ALA A 106 -24.49 -64.14 2.10
C ALA A 106 -22.99 -64.04 1.74
N TRP A 107 -22.41 -65.11 1.20
CA TRP A 107 -21.03 -65.09 0.73
C TRP A 107 -20.86 -64.23 -0.52
N GLU A 108 -21.74 -64.33 -1.51
CA GLU A 108 -21.71 -63.50 -2.72
C GLU A 108 -21.82 -62.00 -2.39
N ASP A 109 -22.71 -61.64 -1.46
CA ASP A 109 -22.89 -60.25 -1.01
C ASP A 109 -21.65 -59.74 -0.26
N ALA A 110 -21.08 -60.55 0.65
CA ALA A 110 -19.87 -60.21 1.38
C ALA A 110 -18.66 -60.07 0.45
N GLU A 111 -18.55 -60.95 -0.55
CA GLU A 111 -17.47 -60.94 -1.52
C GLU A 111 -17.58 -59.75 -2.48
N ALA A 112 -18.79 -59.45 -2.97
CA ALA A 112 -19.04 -58.24 -3.76
C ALA A 112 -18.66 -56.97 -2.98
N ALA A 113 -19.04 -56.89 -1.70
CA ALA A 113 -18.68 -55.76 -0.83
C ALA A 113 -17.17 -55.67 -0.58
N ARG A 114 -16.47 -56.81 -0.42
CA ARG A 114 -15.01 -56.87 -0.28
C ARG A 114 -14.31 -56.34 -1.53
N VAL A 115 -14.69 -56.84 -2.71
CA VAL A 115 -14.14 -56.44 -4.01
C VAL A 115 -14.38 -54.94 -4.25
N GLU A 116 -15.61 -54.46 -4.06
CA GLU A 116 -15.92 -53.03 -4.21
C GLU A 116 -15.14 -52.16 -3.21
N GLY A 117 -14.96 -52.65 -1.98
CA GLY A 117 -14.10 -52.03 -0.98
C GLY A 117 -12.65 -51.89 -1.45
N ALA A 118 -12.08 -52.97 -2.02
CA ALA A 118 -10.73 -52.96 -2.57
C ALA A 118 -10.59 -52.02 -3.76
N GLU A 119 -11.56 -51.99 -4.67
CA GLU A 119 -11.54 -51.06 -5.80
C GLU A 119 -11.60 -49.60 -5.35
N ARG A 120 -12.47 -49.26 -4.39
CA ARG A 120 -12.54 -47.91 -3.82
C ARG A 120 -11.25 -47.51 -3.13
N ALA A 121 -10.66 -48.41 -2.33
CA ALA A 121 -9.39 -48.17 -1.66
C ALA A 121 -8.25 -47.98 -2.68
N LEU A 122 -8.25 -48.73 -3.78
CA LEU A 122 -7.25 -48.57 -4.85
C LEU A 122 -7.38 -47.21 -5.53
N VAL A 123 -8.62 -46.77 -5.83
CA VAL A 123 -8.89 -45.44 -6.38
C VAL A 123 -8.39 -44.35 -5.44
N PHE A 124 -8.62 -44.51 -4.12
CA PHE A 124 -8.09 -43.60 -3.12
C PHE A 124 -6.56 -43.48 -3.21
N ILE A 125 -5.83 -44.61 -3.23
CA ILE A 125 -4.36 -44.61 -3.36
C ILE A 125 -3.93 -43.89 -4.65
N VAL A 126 -4.46 -44.30 -5.80
CA VAL A 126 -4.09 -43.75 -7.12
C VAL A 126 -4.34 -42.24 -7.21
N THR A 127 -5.36 -41.73 -6.52
CA THR A 127 -5.74 -40.31 -6.58
C THR A 127 -5.16 -39.47 -5.45
N ALA A 128 -4.47 -40.05 -4.47
CA ALA A 128 -4.01 -39.34 -3.27
C ALA A 128 -3.06 -38.16 -3.56
N ALA A 129 -2.23 -38.27 -4.62
CA ALA A 129 -1.36 -37.18 -5.07
C ALA A 129 -2.09 -36.03 -5.76
N ARG A 130 -3.37 -36.18 -6.14
CA ARG A 130 -4.14 -35.12 -6.80
C ARG A 130 -4.51 -34.04 -5.77
N CYS A 131 -4.10 -32.81 -6.06
CA CYS A 131 -4.37 -31.65 -5.20
C CYS A 131 -5.02 -30.55 -6.05
N GLU A 132 -6.16 -30.02 -5.61
CA GLU A 132 -6.85 -28.91 -6.28
C GLU A 132 -6.23 -27.55 -5.95
N ALA A 133 -5.62 -27.44 -4.77
CA ALA A 133 -4.89 -26.27 -4.29
C ALA A 133 -3.51 -26.69 -3.78
N THR A 134 -2.60 -25.73 -3.63
CA THR A 134 -1.27 -25.97 -3.04
C THR A 134 -1.42 -26.43 -1.59
N PRO A 135 -1.10 -27.70 -1.26
CA PRO A 135 -1.28 -28.23 0.09
C PRO A 135 -0.16 -27.76 1.02
N THR A 136 -0.43 -27.78 2.32
CA THR A 136 0.60 -27.57 3.36
C THR A 136 1.44 -28.84 3.58
N ALA A 137 2.62 -28.69 4.19
CA ALA A 137 3.48 -29.84 4.53
C ALA A 137 2.73 -30.87 5.40
N GLU A 138 1.94 -30.40 6.37
CA GLU A 138 1.12 -31.26 7.22
C GLU A 138 0.07 -32.05 6.41
N GLN A 139 -0.63 -31.39 5.49
CA GLN A 139 -1.63 -32.04 4.64
C GLN A 139 -1.02 -33.13 3.75
N ILE A 140 0.17 -32.88 3.19
CA ILE A 140 0.88 -33.88 2.39
C ILE A 140 1.32 -35.06 3.27
N GLY A 141 1.88 -34.77 4.45
CA GLY A 141 2.27 -35.80 5.42
C GLY A 141 1.10 -36.70 5.84
N ASN A 142 -0.05 -36.11 6.13
CA ASN A 142 -1.27 -36.86 6.46
C ASN A 142 -1.72 -37.74 5.29
N ARG A 143 -1.65 -37.25 4.05
CA ARG A 143 -1.99 -38.06 2.86
C ARG A 143 -1.06 -39.25 2.68
N ILE A 144 0.25 -39.07 2.88
CA ILE A 144 1.23 -40.17 2.84
C ILE A 144 0.84 -41.23 3.87
N GLN A 145 0.53 -40.80 5.09
CA GLN A 145 0.14 -41.72 6.15
C GLN A 145 -1.17 -42.44 5.81
N SER A 146 -2.20 -41.73 5.32
CA SER A 146 -3.45 -42.36 4.91
C SER A 146 -3.28 -43.39 3.80
N VAL A 147 -2.38 -43.15 2.82
CA VAL A 147 -2.06 -44.16 1.79
C VAL A 147 -1.42 -45.40 2.42
N ARG A 148 -0.50 -45.21 3.37
CA ARG A 148 0.16 -46.33 4.08
C ARG A 148 -0.82 -47.12 4.94
N ASP A 149 -1.70 -46.43 5.66
CA ASP A 149 -2.70 -47.06 6.53
C ASP A 149 -3.69 -47.88 5.69
N VAL A 150 -4.23 -47.30 4.61
CA VAL A 150 -5.14 -48.02 3.69
C VAL A 150 -4.46 -49.24 3.05
N LEU A 151 -3.17 -49.12 2.71
CA LEU A 151 -2.40 -50.23 2.17
C LEU A 151 -2.17 -51.37 3.19
N ALA A 152 -2.08 -51.04 4.48
CA ALA A 152 -1.81 -51.99 5.56
C ALA A 152 -3.09 -52.66 6.09
N ASP A 153 -4.16 -51.88 6.29
CA ASP A 153 -5.34 -52.31 7.02
C ASP A 153 -6.39 -53.01 6.13
N HIS A 154 -6.36 -52.78 4.82
CA HIS A 154 -7.37 -53.33 3.91
C HIS A 154 -7.05 -54.76 3.45
N ASP A 155 -8.08 -55.61 3.33
CA ASP A 155 -7.91 -56.98 2.82
C ASP A 155 -7.87 -57.00 1.29
N TRP A 156 -6.65 -56.91 0.75
CA TRP A 156 -6.44 -56.75 -0.68
C TRP A 156 -6.54 -58.03 -1.50
N GLN A 157 -6.20 -59.20 -0.94
CA GLN A 157 -6.15 -60.47 -1.66
C GLN A 157 -5.59 -60.35 -3.10
N GLU A 158 -6.42 -60.58 -4.14
CA GLU A 158 -6.03 -60.50 -5.55
C GLU A 158 -5.66 -59.09 -6.03
N PHE A 159 -6.02 -58.05 -5.28
CA PHE A 159 -5.68 -56.66 -5.55
C PHE A 159 -4.35 -56.24 -4.92
N ARG A 160 -3.69 -57.10 -4.12
CA ARG A 160 -2.47 -56.75 -3.36
C ARG A 160 -1.38 -56.17 -4.24
N GLU A 161 -1.05 -56.86 -5.33
CA GLU A 161 0.00 -56.41 -6.26
C GLU A 161 -0.33 -55.06 -6.91
N ARG A 162 -1.60 -54.81 -7.24
CA ARG A 162 -2.06 -53.54 -7.82
C ARG A 162 -2.00 -52.41 -6.78
N ALA A 163 -2.37 -52.68 -5.54
CA ALA A 163 -2.31 -51.72 -4.45
C ALA A 163 -0.86 -51.36 -4.10
N ASP A 164 0.03 -52.37 -4.06
CA ASP A 164 1.47 -52.19 -3.90
C ASP A 164 2.06 -51.28 -4.99
N ALA A 165 1.79 -51.61 -6.25
CA ALA A 165 2.26 -50.82 -7.37
C ALA A 165 1.74 -49.38 -7.31
N ALA A 166 0.45 -49.19 -7.02
CA ALA A 166 -0.15 -47.86 -6.90
C ALA A 166 0.49 -47.05 -5.76
N ALA A 167 0.76 -47.67 -4.61
CA ALA A 167 1.43 -47.00 -3.50
C ALA A 167 2.89 -46.68 -3.83
N ALA A 168 3.60 -47.60 -4.50
CA ALA A 168 4.97 -47.38 -4.96
C ALA A 168 5.09 -46.24 -5.98
N ASP A 169 4.05 -46.00 -6.77
CA ASP A 169 3.98 -44.86 -7.70
C ASP A 169 3.64 -43.54 -6.99
N VAL A 170 2.67 -43.57 -6.07
CA VAL A 170 2.09 -42.35 -5.47
C VAL A 170 2.89 -41.82 -4.27
N VAL A 171 3.40 -42.69 -3.42
CA VAL A 171 4.13 -42.27 -2.20
C VAL A 171 5.36 -41.43 -2.53
N PRO A 172 6.24 -41.81 -3.48
CA PRO A 172 7.40 -40.99 -3.85
C PRO A 172 7.03 -39.63 -4.43
N VAL A 173 5.88 -39.53 -5.11
CA VAL A 173 5.36 -38.24 -5.61
C VAL A 173 4.99 -37.34 -4.44
N LEU A 174 4.23 -37.87 -3.48
CA LEU A 174 3.86 -37.13 -2.26
C LEU A 174 5.10 -36.75 -1.42
N GLU A 175 6.08 -37.64 -1.27
CA GLU A 175 7.32 -37.36 -0.54
C GLU A 175 8.13 -36.23 -1.19
N ARG A 176 8.19 -36.20 -2.53
CA ARG A 176 8.81 -35.09 -3.27
C ARG A 176 8.06 -33.78 -3.05
N MET A 177 6.73 -33.80 -3.18
CA MET A 177 5.90 -32.62 -2.92
C MET A 177 6.08 -32.10 -1.49
N LEU A 178 6.23 -33.00 -0.51
CA LEU A 178 6.48 -32.65 0.89
C LEU A 178 7.83 -31.96 1.04
N ALA A 179 8.90 -32.54 0.47
CA ALA A 179 10.23 -31.96 0.51
C ALA A 179 10.27 -30.57 -0.15
N GLU A 180 9.66 -30.43 -1.33
CA GLU A 180 9.55 -29.14 -2.03
C GLU A 180 8.77 -28.10 -1.20
N THR A 181 7.70 -28.53 -0.51
CA THR A 181 6.89 -27.65 0.34
C THR A 181 7.66 -27.19 1.58
N ILE A 182 8.35 -28.11 2.26
CA ILE A 182 9.20 -27.79 3.40
C ILE A 182 10.31 -26.82 2.99
N GLN A 183 10.96 -27.07 1.85
CA GLN A 183 12.00 -26.19 1.34
C GLN A 183 11.44 -24.80 1.00
N ARG A 184 10.31 -24.72 0.30
CA ARG A 184 9.64 -23.45 -0.02
C ARG A 184 9.29 -22.64 1.24
N ASP A 185 8.81 -23.31 2.29
CA ASP A 185 8.47 -22.65 3.55
C ASP A 185 9.73 -22.18 4.29
N ALA A 186 10.80 -22.97 4.28
CA ALA A 186 12.10 -22.59 4.84
C ALA A 186 12.72 -21.39 4.09
N ASP A 187 12.77 -21.45 2.75
CA ASP A 187 13.28 -20.38 1.90
C ASP A 187 12.50 -19.06 2.12
N ALA A 188 11.18 -19.15 2.29
CA ALA A 188 10.34 -18.00 2.58
C ALA A 188 10.64 -17.39 3.96
N ALA A 189 10.87 -18.24 4.98
CA ALA A 189 11.24 -17.79 6.33
C ALA A 189 12.63 -17.14 6.34
N GLU A 190 13.62 -17.74 5.68
CA GLU A 190 14.97 -17.18 5.55
C GLU A 190 14.95 -15.84 4.81
N LEU A 191 14.17 -15.73 3.73
CA LEU A 191 14.02 -14.47 3.00
C LEU A 191 13.36 -13.37 3.84
N ALA A 192 12.38 -13.72 4.67
CA ALA A 192 11.74 -12.78 5.59
C ALA A 192 12.73 -12.27 6.65
N GLU A 193 13.53 -13.17 7.22
CA GLU A 193 14.60 -12.84 8.18
C GLU A 193 15.67 -11.94 7.55
N LEU A 194 16.16 -12.28 6.34
CA LEU A 194 17.12 -11.46 5.61
C LEU A 194 16.58 -10.06 5.30
N ARG A 195 15.28 -9.94 4.97
CA ARG A 195 14.64 -8.63 4.77
C ARG A 195 14.55 -7.83 6.06
N ARG A 196 14.22 -8.48 7.19
CA ARG A 196 14.19 -7.82 8.51
C ARG A 196 15.58 -7.30 8.89
N LEU A 197 16.60 -8.14 8.80
CA LEU A 197 17.98 -7.76 9.14
C LEU A 197 18.50 -6.63 8.24
N LYS A 198 18.19 -6.65 6.93
CA LYS A 198 18.54 -5.54 6.03
C LYS A 198 17.84 -4.25 6.42
N ALA A 199 16.55 -4.29 6.73
CA ALA A 199 15.80 -3.10 7.14
C ALA A 199 16.35 -2.51 8.45
N GLU A 200 16.68 -3.37 9.44
CA GLU A 200 17.31 -2.95 10.70
C GLU A 200 18.68 -2.30 10.46
N ARG A 201 19.50 -2.87 9.56
CA ARG A 201 20.80 -2.29 9.21
C ARG A 201 20.67 -0.96 8.48
N GLU A 202 19.76 -0.85 7.51
CA GLU A 202 19.49 0.40 6.81
C GLU A 202 18.96 1.48 7.75
N GLU A 203 18.18 1.13 8.76
CA GLU A 203 17.75 2.05 9.81
C GLU A 203 18.92 2.47 10.70
N ALA A 204 19.75 1.53 11.15
CA ALA A 204 20.95 1.83 11.92
C ALA A 204 21.93 2.73 11.15
N ASP A 205 22.16 2.46 9.86
CA ASP A 205 23.01 3.26 8.98
C ASP A 205 22.44 4.67 8.78
N ARG A 206 21.10 4.81 8.63
CA ARG A 206 20.43 6.12 8.58
C ARG A 206 20.59 6.90 9.88
N LEU A 207 20.42 6.25 11.03
CA LEU A 207 20.61 6.88 12.33
C LEU A 207 22.06 7.29 12.55
N ALA A 208 23.03 6.45 12.17
CA ALA A 208 24.44 6.76 12.24
C ALA A 208 24.82 7.93 11.32
N ALA A 209 24.32 7.95 10.08
CA ALA A 209 24.53 9.06 9.14
C ALA A 209 23.91 10.37 9.67
N ALA A 210 22.69 10.32 10.22
CA ALA A 210 22.06 11.49 10.83
C ALA A 210 22.82 11.99 12.06
N ALA A 211 23.31 11.09 12.92
CA ALA A 211 24.15 11.45 14.06
C ALA A 211 25.47 12.07 13.64
N GLU A 212 26.09 11.55 12.57
CA GLU A 212 27.34 12.09 12.03
C GLU A 212 27.13 13.45 11.37
N GLN A 213 26.06 13.63 10.58
CA GLN A 213 25.68 14.94 10.06
C GLN A 213 25.43 15.94 11.19
N ALA A 214 24.71 15.55 12.24
CA ALA A 214 24.49 16.41 13.40
C ALA A 214 25.81 16.81 14.10
N ARG A 215 26.78 15.89 14.21
CA ARG A 215 28.13 16.19 14.73
C ARG A 215 28.88 17.17 13.84
N GLN A 216 28.90 16.95 12.53
CA GLN A 216 29.57 17.83 11.57
C GLN A 216 28.92 19.22 11.53
N GLU A 217 27.59 19.31 11.58
CA GLU A 217 26.89 20.58 11.67
C GLU A 217 27.20 21.31 12.98
N ALA A 218 27.25 20.60 14.11
CA ALA A 218 27.63 21.18 15.39
C ALA A 218 29.09 21.70 15.38
N GLU A 219 30.02 20.93 14.81
CA GLU A 219 31.42 21.33 14.65
C GLU A 219 31.56 22.54 13.71
N GLN A 220 30.87 22.55 12.57
CA GLN A 220 30.86 23.69 11.66
C GLN A 220 30.25 24.94 12.30
N ARG A 221 29.18 24.80 13.08
CA ARG A 221 28.61 25.93 13.83
C ARG A 221 29.60 26.45 14.85
N ALA A 222 30.22 25.57 15.63
CA ALA A 222 31.25 25.94 16.60
C ALA A 222 32.46 26.62 15.93
N ALA A 223 32.90 26.14 14.77
CA ALA A 223 33.98 26.74 13.99
C ALA A 223 33.60 28.13 13.43
N ARG A 224 32.38 28.28 12.89
CA ARG A 224 31.87 29.58 12.43
C ARG A 224 31.72 30.57 13.58
N GLU A 225 31.22 30.13 14.72
CA GLU A 225 31.12 30.96 15.93
C GLU A 225 32.50 31.37 16.44
N ALA A 226 33.48 30.45 16.45
CA ALA A 226 34.86 30.74 16.82
C ALA A 226 35.53 31.71 15.82
N GLU A 227 35.31 31.53 14.52
CA GLU A 227 35.81 32.44 13.49
C GLU A 227 35.16 33.84 13.61
N GLN A 228 33.84 33.91 13.80
CA GLN A 228 33.15 35.18 14.02
C GLN A 228 33.64 35.87 15.30
N ALA A 229 33.87 35.12 16.38
CA ALA A 229 34.45 35.66 17.61
C ALA A 229 35.88 36.15 17.40
N ALA A 230 36.71 35.42 16.65
CA ALA A 230 38.07 35.82 16.30
C ALA A 230 38.09 37.07 15.41
N GLN A 231 37.23 37.13 14.38
CA GLN A 231 37.09 38.31 13.52
C GLN A 231 36.55 39.52 14.30
N ALA A 232 35.61 39.33 15.23
CA ALA A 232 35.12 40.39 16.08
C ALA A 232 36.22 40.91 17.03
N ALA A 233 37.01 40.01 17.63
CA ALA A 233 38.15 40.37 18.45
C ALA A 233 39.24 41.10 17.65
N GLU A 234 39.50 40.68 16.41
CA GLU A 234 40.47 41.34 15.53
C GLU A 234 39.99 42.73 15.08
N ARG A 235 38.72 42.86 14.69
CA ARG A 235 38.11 44.17 14.41
C ARG A 235 38.17 45.09 15.62
N GLU A 236 37.99 44.56 16.82
CA GLU A 236 38.12 45.32 18.05
C GLU A 236 39.57 45.77 18.30
N ARG A 237 40.56 44.88 18.11
CA ARG A 237 41.98 45.26 18.16
C ARG A 237 42.34 46.32 17.13
N GLN A 238 41.88 46.18 15.88
CA GLN A 238 42.11 47.15 14.82
C GLN A 238 41.46 48.50 15.12
N ARG A 239 40.25 48.51 15.70
CA ARG A 239 39.63 49.75 16.19
C ARG A 239 40.46 50.41 17.29
N GLN A 240 40.98 49.62 18.23
CA GLN A 240 41.84 50.13 19.30
C GLN A 240 43.18 50.64 18.77
N GLU A 241 43.81 49.94 17.83
CA GLU A 241 45.05 50.38 17.19
C GLU A 241 44.84 51.62 16.34
N GLN A 242 43.74 51.69 15.57
CA GLN A 242 43.41 52.89 14.80
C GLN A 242 43.10 54.07 15.72
N ALA A 243 42.37 53.87 16.81
CA ALA A 243 42.13 54.90 17.81
C ALA A 243 43.45 55.39 18.46
N ALA A 244 44.38 54.48 18.74
CA ALA A 244 45.71 54.83 19.24
C ALA A 244 46.52 55.64 18.20
N ARG A 245 46.51 55.21 16.93
CA ARG A 245 47.16 55.95 15.83
C ARG A 245 46.53 57.31 15.58
N ASP A 246 45.21 57.43 15.66
CA ASP A 246 44.50 58.69 15.52
C ASP A 246 44.82 59.62 16.69
N GLN A 247 44.96 59.09 17.91
CA GLN A 247 45.45 59.85 19.07
C GLN A 247 46.91 60.31 18.88
N GLU A 248 47.81 59.43 18.45
CA GLU A 248 49.20 59.78 18.15
C GLU A 248 49.30 60.82 17.03
N ALA A 249 48.51 60.68 15.97
CA ALA A 249 48.43 61.65 14.88
C ALA A 249 47.83 62.99 15.34
N ALA A 250 46.84 62.99 16.24
CA ALA A 250 46.31 64.20 16.85
C ALA A 250 47.36 64.89 17.73
N VAL A 251 48.13 64.14 18.52
CA VAL A 251 49.25 64.67 19.31
C VAL A 251 50.35 65.22 18.41
N ALA A 252 50.73 64.52 17.35
CA ALA A 252 51.72 65.00 16.37
C ALA A 252 51.24 66.27 15.65
N ARG A 253 49.96 66.34 15.25
CA ARG A 253 49.36 67.55 14.67
C ARG A 253 49.33 68.71 15.66
N ALA A 254 49.06 68.46 16.95
CA ALA A 254 49.11 69.50 17.98
C ALA A 254 50.54 70.02 18.19
N ILE A 255 51.54 69.14 18.20
CA ILE A 255 52.96 69.52 18.29
C ILE A 255 53.39 70.34 17.06
N GLU A 256 52.98 69.92 15.86
CA GLU A 256 53.28 70.64 14.62
C GLU A 256 52.57 71.99 14.56
N GLN A 257 51.31 72.09 15.01
CA GLN A 257 50.59 73.36 15.11
C GLN A 257 51.26 74.31 16.11
N GLU A 258 51.76 73.81 17.24
CA GLU A 258 52.52 74.63 18.20
C GLU A 258 53.88 75.07 17.62
N ARG A 259 54.57 74.21 16.86
CA ARG A 259 55.78 74.62 16.13
C ARG A 259 55.48 75.70 15.10
N GLN A 260 54.41 75.57 14.32
CA GLN A 260 54.02 76.56 13.33
C GLN A 260 53.56 77.87 13.96
N LYS A 261 52.88 77.84 15.12
CA LYS A 261 52.60 79.05 15.90
C LYS A 261 53.87 79.71 16.40
N ALA A 262 54.80 78.94 16.98
CA ALA A 262 56.09 79.47 17.44
C ALA A 262 56.93 80.04 16.29
N GLU A 263 56.88 79.43 15.10
CA GLU A 263 57.56 79.92 13.91
C GLU A 263 56.88 81.19 13.35
N ARG A 264 55.55 81.26 13.37
CA ARG A 264 54.79 82.47 13.02
C ARG A 264 55.03 83.62 14.01
N GLU A 265 55.16 83.33 15.29
CA GLU A 265 55.51 84.33 16.31
C GLU A 265 56.94 84.85 16.12
N LYS A 266 57.89 83.97 15.79
CA LYS A 266 59.26 84.36 15.44
C LYS A 266 59.32 85.18 14.14
N ALA A 267 58.57 84.78 13.10
CA ALA A 267 58.47 85.51 11.86
C ALA A 267 57.81 86.89 12.04
N ALA A 268 56.74 86.98 12.84
CA ALA A 268 56.09 88.23 13.19
C ALA A 268 56.99 89.17 14.02
N ALA A 269 57.83 88.62 14.91
CA ALA A 269 58.82 89.41 15.65
C ALA A 269 59.91 90.00 14.73
N ILE A 270 60.36 89.24 13.72
CA ILE A 270 61.34 89.68 12.72
C ILE A 270 60.73 90.73 11.78
N GLU A 271 59.47 90.58 11.40
CA GLU A 271 58.77 91.53 10.52
C GLU A 271 58.38 92.84 11.24
N ALA A 272 58.06 92.78 12.53
CA ALA A 272 57.86 93.95 13.38
C ALA A 272 59.15 94.76 13.59
N GLU A 273 60.31 94.10 13.67
CA GLU A 273 61.61 94.77 13.76
C GLU A 273 61.99 95.46 12.43
N ARG A 274 61.70 94.83 11.28
CA ARG A 274 61.88 95.44 9.96
C ARG A 274 61.01 96.67 9.73
N ARG A 275 59.74 96.63 10.15
CA ARG A 275 58.83 97.80 10.06
C ARG A 275 59.33 98.99 10.88
N ARG A 276 59.91 98.76 12.06
CA ARG A 276 60.50 99.83 12.89
C ARG A 276 61.70 100.49 12.19
N GLN A 277 62.53 99.72 11.51
CA GLN A 277 63.68 100.25 10.76
C GLN A 277 63.26 101.00 9.48
N GLU A 278 62.20 100.57 8.80
CA GLU A 278 61.66 101.26 7.61
C GLU A 278 60.97 102.59 7.95
N GLU A 279 60.25 102.68 9.08
CA GLU A 279 59.63 103.93 9.55
C GLU A 279 60.67 104.97 10.01
N GLU A 280 61.79 104.53 10.60
CA GLU A 280 62.88 105.42 11.01
C GLU A 280 63.68 105.95 9.81
N ALA A 281 63.92 105.10 8.80
CA ALA A 281 64.54 105.52 7.52
C ALA A 281 63.67 106.53 6.73
N ALA A 282 62.35 106.37 6.77
CA ALA A 282 61.41 107.29 6.11
C ALA A 282 61.39 108.70 6.75
N ARG A 283 61.57 108.80 8.08
CA ARG A 283 61.65 110.11 8.78
C ARG A 283 62.92 110.89 8.44
N VAL A 284 64.05 110.22 8.29
CA VAL A 284 65.33 110.87 7.94
C VAL A 284 65.35 111.35 6.47
N ALA A 285 64.71 110.60 5.57
CA ALA A 285 64.60 110.98 4.16
C ALA A 285 63.69 112.22 3.93
N ALA A 286 62.63 112.38 4.74
CA ALA A 286 61.71 113.53 4.64
C ALA A 286 62.35 114.86 5.08
N ILE A 287 63.27 114.85 6.05
CA ILE A 287 63.95 116.05 6.55
C ILE A 287 65.00 116.57 5.54
N LEU A 288 65.75 115.67 4.90
CA LEU A 288 66.76 116.01 3.88
C LEU A 288 66.17 116.51 2.55
N ALA A 289 64.95 116.10 2.20
CA ALA A 289 64.26 116.58 1.00
C ALA A 289 63.70 118.01 1.15
N ALA A 290 63.33 118.42 2.36
CA ALA A 290 62.82 119.76 2.64
C ALA A 290 63.91 120.85 2.61
N GLU A 291 65.16 120.54 3.01
CA GLU A 291 66.28 121.50 2.97
C GLU A 291 66.80 121.75 1.54
N LYS A 292 66.86 120.74 0.67
CA LYS A 292 67.33 120.90 -0.72
C LYS A 292 66.36 121.73 -1.57
N ALA A 293 65.06 121.62 -1.35
CA ALA A 293 64.05 122.39 -2.09
C ALA A 293 64.00 123.90 -1.70
N ALA A 294 64.47 124.26 -0.50
CA ALA A 294 64.52 125.65 -0.04
C ALA A 294 65.77 126.41 -0.51
N ALA A 295 66.88 125.70 -0.78
CA ALA A 295 68.14 126.31 -1.25
C ALA A 295 68.10 126.69 -2.75
N GLU A 296 67.44 125.91 -3.61
CA GLU A 296 67.41 126.16 -5.06
C GLU A 296 66.56 127.39 -5.46
N LYS A 297 65.49 127.70 -4.71
CA LYS A 297 64.63 128.87 -4.98
C LYS A 297 65.28 130.21 -4.65
N ARG A 298 66.28 130.27 -3.75
CA ARG A 298 67.00 131.51 -3.41
C ARG A 298 68.13 131.84 -4.40
N ALA A 299 68.73 130.85 -5.05
CA ALA A 299 69.83 131.05 -6.00
C ALA A 299 69.38 131.57 -7.38
N ALA A 300 68.14 131.29 -7.81
CA ALA A 300 67.64 131.69 -9.13
C ALA A 300 67.23 133.18 -9.22
N SER A 301 66.76 133.78 -8.12
CA SER A 301 66.29 135.19 -8.09
C SER A 301 67.43 136.21 -8.17
N VAL A 302 68.62 135.89 -7.63
CA VAL A 302 69.78 136.79 -7.61
C VAL A 302 70.44 136.90 -8.98
N ARG A 303 70.53 135.80 -9.75
CA ARG A 303 71.20 135.79 -11.07
C ARG A 303 70.46 136.60 -12.13
N ARG A 304 69.12 136.59 -12.09
CA ARG A 304 68.28 137.32 -13.06
C ARG A 304 68.44 138.84 -12.89
N ARG A 305 68.51 139.32 -11.65
CA ARG A 305 68.66 140.74 -11.31
C ARG A 305 69.99 141.35 -11.78
N ALA A 306 71.09 140.62 -11.61
CA ALA A 306 72.43 141.08 -12.02
C ALA A 306 72.59 141.20 -13.54
N LYS A 307 71.95 140.30 -14.32
CA LYS A 307 72.04 140.32 -15.79
C LYS A 307 71.40 141.57 -16.38
N VAL A 308 70.18 141.90 -15.93
CA VAL A 308 69.44 143.08 -16.41
C VAL A 308 70.17 144.39 -16.10
N HIS A 309 70.78 144.50 -14.90
CA HIS A 309 71.61 145.66 -14.54
C HIS A 309 72.84 145.84 -15.44
N THR A 310 73.49 144.73 -15.82
CA THR A 310 74.68 144.77 -16.68
C THR A 310 74.33 145.23 -18.10
N GLU A 311 73.18 144.78 -18.64
CA GLU A 311 72.71 145.15 -19.97
C GLU A 311 72.34 146.64 -20.07
N ILE A 312 71.67 147.20 -19.04
CA ILE A 312 71.34 148.63 -19.00
C ILE A 312 72.62 149.49 -18.90
N ARG A 313 73.61 149.03 -18.11
CA ARG A 313 74.91 149.70 -17.99
C ARG A 313 75.64 149.79 -19.33
N ALA A 314 75.64 148.70 -20.11
CA ALA A 314 76.28 148.67 -21.42
C ALA A 314 75.64 149.65 -22.41
N ALA A 315 74.30 149.75 -22.43
CA ALA A 315 73.59 150.61 -23.37
C ALA A 315 73.77 152.12 -23.09
N LEU A 316 73.97 152.50 -21.82
CA LEU A 316 74.11 153.91 -21.40
C LEU A 316 75.56 154.41 -21.42
N THR A 317 76.54 153.55 -21.69
CA THR A 317 77.95 153.95 -21.72
C THR A 317 78.32 154.48 -23.11
N CYS A 318 78.46 155.81 -23.26
CA CYS A 318 79.00 156.48 -24.44
C CYS A 318 80.06 157.52 -24.01
N GLU A 319 80.93 157.98 -24.93
CA GLU A 319 82.07 158.88 -24.62
C GLU A 319 81.70 160.18 -23.89
N MET A 320 80.41 160.56 -23.85
CA MET A 320 79.92 161.78 -23.19
C MET A 320 79.43 161.58 -21.75
N ILE A 321 79.30 160.36 -21.22
CA ILE A 321 78.81 160.11 -19.84
C ILE A 321 79.80 159.23 -19.07
N ALA A 322 80.34 159.78 -17.97
CA ALA A 322 81.28 159.05 -17.12
C ALA A 322 80.60 157.82 -16.46
N PRO A 323 81.28 156.66 -16.36
CA PRO A 323 80.65 155.40 -15.93
C PRO A 323 79.94 155.44 -14.57
N HIS A 324 80.48 156.21 -13.62
CA HIS A 324 79.89 156.33 -12.28
C HIS A 324 78.57 157.11 -12.26
N ILE A 325 78.25 157.88 -13.31
CA ILE A 325 76.96 158.57 -13.46
C ILE A 325 75.91 157.60 -14.02
N VAL A 326 76.29 156.70 -14.93
CA VAL A 326 75.41 155.64 -15.44
C VAL A 326 74.88 154.77 -14.29
N ASP A 327 75.75 154.39 -13.37
CA ASP A 327 75.37 153.57 -12.21
C ASP A 327 74.37 154.29 -11.31
N ARG A 328 74.61 155.57 -11.04
CA ARG A 328 73.68 156.39 -10.26
C ARG A 328 72.32 156.53 -10.92
N ILE A 329 72.27 156.58 -12.26
CA ILE A 329 71.00 156.62 -13.00
C ILE A 329 70.28 155.27 -12.90
N ILE A 330 70.99 154.14 -13.09
CA ILE A 330 70.40 152.80 -12.97
C ILE A 330 69.86 152.57 -11.56
N ASP A 331 70.62 152.95 -10.54
CA ASP A 331 70.21 152.83 -9.14
C ASP A 331 69.03 153.75 -8.83
N ALA A 332 69.02 155.00 -9.30
CA ALA A 332 67.88 155.91 -9.09
C ALA A 332 66.59 155.39 -9.75
N ILE A 333 66.67 154.76 -10.93
CA ILE A 333 65.51 154.14 -11.58
C ILE A 333 65.10 152.83 -10.88
N ALA A 334 66.06 151.98 -10.48
CA ALA A 334 65.79 150.73 -9.77
C ALA A 334 65.18 150.95 -8.37
N SER A 335 65.55 152.05 -7.72
CA SER A 335 65.06 152.47 -6.40
C SER A 335 63.71 153.19 -6.47
N GLY A 336 63.23 153.54 -7.67
CA GLY A 336 61.96 154.24 -7.88
C GLY A 336 62.01 155.77 -7.66
N ASP A 337 63.21 156.35 -7.58
CA ASP A 337 63.43 157.79 -7.30
C ASP A 337 63.26 158.68 -8.54
N VAL A 338 63.20 158.08 -9.75
CA VAL A 338 62.90 158.78 -11.02
C VAL A 338 61.43 158.52 -11.40
N PRO A 339 60.52 159.50 -11.21
CA PRO A 339 59.09 159.28 -11.45
C PRO A 339 58.79 158.95 -12.92
N HIS A 340 57.83 158.05 -13.13
CA HIS A 340 57.33 157.59 -14.45
C HIS A 340 58.28 156.71 -15.29
N VAL A 341 59.38 156.20 -14.74
CA VAL A 341 60.28 155.21 -15.38
C VAL A 341 60.63 154.09 -14.39
N SER A 342 60.64 152.81 -14.81
CA SER A 342 61.02 151.65 -13.94
C SER A 342 61.73 150.53 -14.71
N ILE A 343 62.58 149.75 -14.03
CA ILE A 343 63.29 148.59 -14.61
C ILE A 343 62.49 147.31 -14.34
N THR A 344 62.22 146.53 -15.38
CA THR A 344 61.54 145.21 -15.26
C THR A 344 62.60 144.10 -15.20
N TYR A 345 62.62 143.30 -14.13
CA TYR A 345 63.62 142.24 -13.90
C TYR A 345 63.23 140.87 -14.42
#